data_AF-A0A927LHW4-F1
#
_entry.id   AF-A0A927LHW4-F1
#
_cell.length_a   1.000
_cell.length_b   1.000
_cell.length_c   1.000
_cell.angle_alpha   90.00
_cell.angle_beta   90.00
_cell.angle_gamma   90.00
#
_symmetry.space_group_name_H-M   'P 1'
#
loop_
_entity.id
_entity.type
_entity.pdbx_description
1 polymer ?
#
loop_
_entity_poly.entity_id
_entity_poly.type
_entity_poly.pdbx_seq_one_letter_code
_entity_poly.pdbx_strand_id
1 'polypeptide(L)'
;MKEFKLENSTKIETGFSTPENYFEDFSAKLMLKIPQNDTAEAKVIPFFKRRKTSIMLVAALLVIGLMIPIAFNQTKKIATTELDDTTLENYLSYQSNMSQYDLINSLESEDLQNIETENTTSLEQETIEDLLVDNGNLEHYIIE
;
A
#
# COMPACT_ATOMS: atom_id res chain seq x y z
N MET A 1 53.22 6.24 91.41
CA MET A 1 51.80 6.47 91.02
C MET A 1 50.95 5.44 91.73
N LYS A 2 49.73 5.78 92.18
CA LYS A 2 48.83 4.82 92.87
C LYS A 2 48.14 3.91 91.85
N GLU A 3 47.95 2.64 92.18
CA GLU A 3 47.27 1.65 91.33
C GLU A 3 45.80 2.03 91.11
N PHE A 4 45.38 2.06 89.85
CA PHE A 4 44.00 2.29 89.45
C PHE A 4 43.22 0.96 89.52
N LYS A 5 42.43 0.77 90.57
CA LYS A 5 41.60 -0.44 90.76
C LYS A 5 40.24 -0.25 90.08
N LEU A 6 40.02 -0.95 88.97
CA LEU A 6 38.79 -0.88 88.16
C LEU A 6 37.55 -1.48 88.85
N GLU A 7 37.74 -2.31 89.88
CA GLU A 7 36.66 -3.06 90.51
C GLU A 7 35.79 -2.27 91.51
N ASN A 8 36.14 -1.03 91.85
CA ASN A 8 35.44 -0.27 92.89
C ASN A 8 35.05 1.17 92.50
N SER A 9 34.81 1.43 91.21
CA SER A 9 34.24 2.71 90.77
C SER A 9 32.72 2.64 90.73
N THR A 10 32.05 3.68 91.26
CA THR A 10 30.60 3.89 91.07
C THR A 10 30.28 3.88 89.58
N LYS A 11 29.52 2.87 89.13
CA LYS A 11 29.14 2.69 87.73
C LYS A 11 28.35 3.94 87.29
N ILE A 12 28.92 4.73 86.38
CA ILE A 12 28.25 5.89 85.81
C ILE A 12 27.08 5.37 84.97
N GLU A 13 25.86 5.79 85.28
CA GLU A 13 24.70 5.43 84.47
C GLU A 13 24.84 6.08 83.09
N THR A 14 24.69 5.27 82.05
CA THR A 14 24.76 5.74 80.67
C THR A 14 23.56 6.66 80.42
N GLY A 15 23.80 7.95 80.11
CA GLY A 15 22.74 8.92 79.82
C GLY A 15 21.93 8.63 78.55
N PHE A 16 22.28 7.57 77.83
CA PHE A 16 21.52 7.03 76.71
C PHE A 16 20.92 5.69 77.14
N SER A 17 19.64 5.71 77.51
CA SER A 17 18.84 4.50 77.71
C SER A 17 17.71 4.48 76.68
N THR A 18 17.43 3.31 76.11
CA THR A 18 16.30 3.14 75.22
C THR A 18 15.00 3.17 76.02
N PRO A 19 13.90 3.73 75.47
CA PRO A 19 12.59 3.62 76.08
C PRO A 19 12.20 2.17 76.37
N GLU A 20 11.39 1.99 77.41
CA GLU A 20 10.86 0.67 77.76
C GLU A 20 10.12 0.06 76.56
N ASN A 21 10.38 -1.23 76.29
CA ASN A 21 9.83 -1.99 75.18
C ASN A 21 10.12 -1.43 73.76
N TYR A 22 11.15 -0.59 73.60
CA TYR A 22 11.52 -0.05 72.28
C TYR A 22 11.75 -1.15 71.23
N PHE A 23 12.52 -2.19 71.57
CA PHE A 23 12.85 -3.29 70.66
C PHE A 23 11.70 -4.27 70.46
N GLU A 24 10.90 -4.52 71.51
CA GLU A 24 9.72 -5.40 71.45
C GLU A 24 8.65 -4.83 70.50
N ASP A 25 8.39 -3.52 70.59
CA ASP A 25 7.39 -2.85 69.76
C ASP A 25 7.89 -2.48 68.36
N PHE A 26 9.20 -2.53 68.13
CA PHE A 26 9.81 -2.05 66.89
C PHE A 26 9.25 -2.77 65.66
N SER A 27 9.14 -4.10 65.74
CA SER A 27 8.62 -4.93 64.65
C SER A 27 7.18 -4.56 64.31
N ALA A 28 6.32 -4.41 65.32
CA ALA A 28 4.92 -4.01 65.14
C ALA A 28 4.81 -2.60 64.52
N LYS A 29 5.61 -1.64 65.00
CA LYS A 29 5.65 -0.27 64.47
C LYS A 29 6.15 -0.20 63.03
N LEU A 30 7.10 -1.06 62.66
CA LEU A 30 7.60 -1.17 61.30
C LEU A 30 6.52 -1.71 60.37
N MET A 31 5.83 -2.77 60.76
CA MET A 31 4.78 -3.40 59.96
C MET A 31 3.57 -2.48 59.74
N LEU A 32 3.26 -1.61 60.70
CA LEU A 32 2.23 -0.56 60.56
C LEU A 32 2.64 0.58 59.62
N LYS A 33 3.95 0.83 59.46
CA LYS A 33 4.49 1.88 58.58
C LYS A 33 4.74 1.41 57.16
N ILE A 34 4.79 0.11 56.91
CA ILE A 34 4.84 -0.44 55.56
C ILE A 34 3.45 -0.24 54.94
N PRO A 35 3.33 0.48 53.81
CA PRO A 35 2.05 0.65 53.14
C PRO A 35 1.52 -0.74 52.75
N GLN A 36 0.39 -1.16 53.33
CA GLN A 36 -0.30 -2.40 52.92
C GLN A 36 -0.77 -2.36 51.45
N ASN A 37 -0.69 -1.19 50.83
CA ASN A 37 -1.07 -0.93 49.44
C ASN A 37 0.02 -1.26 48.42
N ASP A 38 1.18 -1.77 48.83
CA ASP A 38 2.24 -2.22 47.90
C ASP A 38 1.88 -3.54 47.17
N THR A 39 0.71 -4.12 47.44
CA THR A 39 0.10 -5.19 46.64
C THR A 39 -0.75 -4.69 45.48
N ALA A 40 -0.99 -3.37 45.37
CA ALA A 40 -1.49 -2.80 44.13
C ALA A 40 -0.30 -2.74 43.16
N GLU A 41 -0.12 -3.84 42.41
CA GLU A 41 0.84 -3.97 41.32
C GLU A 41 1.08 -2.60 40.67
N ALA A 42 2.32 -2.11 40.73
CA ALA A 42 2.69 -0.81 40.18
C ALA A 42 2.01 -0.68 38.82
N LYS A 43 1.18 0.37 38.63
CA LYS A 43 0.32 0.52 37.45
C LYS A 43 1.18 0.57 36.19
N VAL A 44 1.47 -0.60 35.62
CA VAL A 44 2.27 -0.74 34.41
C VAL A 44 1.35 -0.44 33.24
N ILE A 45 1.65 0.65 32.54
CA ILE A 45 0.97 0.93 31.28
C ILE A 45 1.79 0.24 30.19
N PRO A 46 1.30 -0.85 29.58
CA PRO A 46 2.06 -1.57 28.57
C PRO A 46 2.32 -0.65 27.37
N PHE A 47 3.59 -0.30 27.17
CA PHE A 47 4.04 0.61 26.10
C PHE A 47 3.61 0.13 24.71
N PHE A 48 3.63 -1.20 24.51
CA PHE A 48 3.21 -1.82 23.27
C PHE A 48 1.73 -1.59 22.95
N LYS A 49 0.83 -1.47 23.95
CA LYS A 49 -0.60 -1.20 23.69
C LYS A 49 -0.83 0.21 23.14
N ARG A 50 0.03 1.19 23.49
CA ARG A 50 -0.10 2.58 23.00
C ARG A 50 0.30 2.75 21.54
N ARG A 51 1.24 1.95 21.02
CA ARG A 51 1.67 2.03 19.62
C ARG A 51 0.81 1.20 18.65
N LYS A 52 -0.05 0.29 19.14
CA LYS A 52 -0.90 -0.54 18.27
C LYS A 52 -1.79 0.29 17.34
N THR A 53 -2.32 1.42 17.81
CA THR A 53 -3.17 2.29 16.99
C THR A 53 -2.40 2.96 15.87
N SER A 54 -1.18 3.47 16.13
CA SER A 54 -0.31 4.04 15.10
C SER A 54 0.16 2.99 14.10
N ILE A 55 0.53 1.80 14.57
CA ILE A 55 0.93 0.67 13.69
C ILE A 55 -0.25 0.22 12.83
N MET A 56 -1.47 0.19 13.39
CA MET A 56 -2.69 -0.14 12.65
C MET A 56 -3.02 0.93 11.59
N LEU A 57 -2.82 2.21 11.88
CA LEU A 57 -3.02 3.31 10.93
C LEU A 57 -2.02 3.22 9.77
N VAL A 58 -0.74 2.99 10.05
CA VAL A 58 0.29 2.78 9.03
C VAL A 58 -0.04 1.55 8.17
N ALA A 59 -0.45 0.45 8.79
CA ALA A 59 -0.86 -0.76 8.06
C ALA A 59 -2.08 -0.52 7.16
N ALA A 60 -3.09 0.21 7.64
CA ALA A 60 -4.28 0.54 6.85
C ALA A 60 -3.93 1.39 5.62
N LEU A 61 -3.07 2.40 5.78
CA LEU A 61 -2.58 3.21 4.66
C LEU A 61 -1.77 2.40 3.65
N LEU A 62 -0.97 1.43 4.11
CA LEU A 62 -0.20 0.55 3.25
C LEU A 62 -1.14 -0.36 2.43
N VAL A 63 -2.16 -0.96 3.06
CA VAL A 63 -3.16 -1.79 2.36
C VAL A 63 -3.94 -0.97 1.33
N ILE A 64 -4.37 0.24 1.68
CA ILE A 64 -5.03 1.15 0.73
C ILE A 64 -4.08 1.48 -0.42
N GLY A 65 -2.82 1.84 -0.12
CA GLY A 65 -1.79 2.16 -1.11
C GLY A 65 -1.48 1.02 -2.08
N LEU A 66 -1.44 -0.23 -1.60
CA LEU A 66 -1.26 -1.41 -2.45
C LEU A 66 -2.49 -1.72 -3.31
N MET A 67 -3.68 -1.32 -2.88
CA MET A 67 -4.92 -1.45 -3.65
C MET A 67 -5.05 -0.44 -4.79
N ILE A 68 -4.35 0.69 -4.72
CA ILE A 68 -4.35 1.73 -5.77
C ILE A 68 -4.01 1.15 -7.15
N PRO A 69 -2.84 0.52 -7.41
CA PRO A 69 -2.51 0.01 -8.74
C PRO A 69 -3.52 -1.04 -9.23
N ILE A 70 -4.10 -1.85 -8.34
CA ILE A 70 -5.12 -2.85 -8.70
C ILE A 70 -6.40 -2.18 -9.21
N ALA A 71 -6.89 -1.15 -8.51
CA ALA A 71 -8.08 -0.40 -8.91
C ALA A 71 -7.86 0.41 -10.21
N PHE A 72 -6.69 1.04 -10.37
CA PHE A 72 -6.34 1.80 -11.57
C PHE A 72 -6.06 0.91 -12.80
N ASN A 73 -5.52 -0.31 -12.61
CA ASN A 73 -5.30 -1.25 -13.71
C ASN A 73 -6.61 -1.90 -14.20
N GLN A 74 -7.60 -2.09 -13.31
CA GLN A 74 -8.91 -2.60 -13.71
C GLN A 74 -9.73 -1.57 -14.48
N THR A 75 -9.69 -0.29 -14.09
CA THR A 75 -10.40 0.78 -14.81
C THR A 75 -9.83 1.03 -16.20
N LYS A 76 -8.50 0.94 -16.41
CA LYS A 76 -7.89 0.99 -17.75
C LYS A 76 -8.36 -0.16 -18.65
N LYS A 77 -8.40 -1.40 -18.14
CA LYS A 77 -8.90 -2.56 -18.90
C LYS A 77 -10.39 -2.47 -19.27
N ILE A 78 -11.20 -1.78 -18.46
CA ILE A 78 -12.64 -1.61 -18.72
C ILE A 78 -12.90 -0.47 -19.72
N ALA A 79 -12.04 0.55 -19.77
CA ALA A 79 -12.18 1.70 -20.68
C ALA A 79 -11.71 1.40 -22.11
N THR A 80 -10.90 0.37 -22.31
CA THR A 80 -10.40 -0.04 -23.63
C THR A 80 -10.66 -1.53 -23.83
N THR A 81 -11.92 -1.92 -24.03
CA THR A 81 -12.17 -3.02 -24.97
C THR A 81 -11.82 -2.50 -26.35
N GLU A 82 -10.51 -2.32 -26.61
CA GLU A 82 -9.99 -2.17 -27.95
C GLU A 82 -10.44 -3.43 -28.68
N LEU A 83 -11.34 -3.24 -29.63
CA LEU A 83 -11.78 -4.31 -30.51
C LEU A 83 -10.51 -4.80 -31.21
N ASP A 84 -10.19 -6.06 -31.01
CA ASP A 84 -9.07 -6.68 -31.68
C ASP A 84 -9.29 -6.60 -33.20
N ASP A 85 -8.30 -6.07 -33.94
CA ASP A 85 -8.40 -5.81 -35.38
C ASP A 85 -8.82 -7.06 -36.15
N THR A 86 -8.30 -8.23 -35.74
CA THR A 86 -8.64 -9.51 -36.38
C THR A 86 -10.10 -9.88 -36.15
N THR A 87 -10.65 -9.54 -34.99
CA THR A 87 -12.07 -9.76 -34.67
C THR A 87 -12.97 -8.82 -35.47
N LEU A 88 -12.55 -7.56 -35.65
CA LEU A 88 -13.26 -6.57 -36.46
C LEU A 88 -13.29 -6.95 -37.95
N GLU A 89 -12.14 -7.36 -38.49
CA GLU A 89 -12.00 -7.80 -39.89
C GLU A 89 -12.88 -9.01 -40.17
N ASN A 90 -12.83 -10.02 -39.30
CA ASN A 90 -13.72 -11.18 -39.40
C ASN A 90 -15.18 -10.77 -39.37
N TYR A 91 -15.57 -9.88 -38.44
CA TYR A 91 -16.95 -9.39 -38.36
C TYR A 91 -17.40 -8.72 -39.66
N LEU A 92 -16.59 -7.82 -40.22
CA LEU A 92 -16.89 -7.14 -41.48
C LEU A 92 -16.92 -8.11 -42.68
N SER A 93 -16.01 -9.09 -42.73
CA SER A 93 -15.95 -10.06 -43.81
C SER A 93 -17.13 -11.04 -43.82
N TYR A 94 -17.65 -11.42 -42.65
CA TYR A 94 -18.82 -12.31 -42.56
C TYR A 94 -20.16 -11.57 -42.66
N GLN A 95 -20.14 -10.25 -42.61
CA GLN A 95 -21.33 -9.42 -42.65
C GLN A 95 -21.87 -9.31 -44.10
N SER A 96 -22.89 -10.10 -44.43
CA SER A 96 -23.43 -10.21 -45.80
C SER A 96 -24.39 -9.11 -46.23
N ASN A 97 -24.76 -8.19 -45.33
CA ASN A 97 -25.73 -7.12 -45.60
C ASN A 97 -25.08 -5.76 -45.89
N MET A 98 -23.74 -5.69 -45.90
CA MET A 98 -22.97 -4.49 -46.21
C MET A 98 -22.24 -4.71 -47.53
N SER A 99 -22.42 -3.79 -48.49
CA SER A 99 -21.64 -3.80 -49.72
C SER A 99 -20.35 -2.99 -49.58
N GLN A 100 -19.39 -3.23 -50.46
CA GLN A 100 -18.16 -2.42 -50.52
C GLN A 100 -18.45 -0.93 -50.73
N TYR A 101 -19.51 -0.60 -51.49
CA TYR A 101 -19.93 0.78 -51.73
C TYR A 101 -20.48 1.45 -50.47
N ASP A 102 -21.14 0.71 -49.58
CA ASP A 102 -21.63 1.24 -48.31
C ASP A 102 -20.47 1.63 -47.39
N LEU A 103 -19.39 0.85 -47.38
CA LEU A 103 -18.16 1.18 -46.65
C LEU A 103 -17.50 2.44 -47.22
N ILE A 104 -17.38 2.52 -48.55
CA ILE A 104 -16.79 3.69 -49.23
C ILE A 104 -17.58 4.96 -48.94
N ASN A 105 -18.91 4.89 -48.95
CA ASN A 105 -19.78 6.03 -48.64
C ASN A 105 -19.73 6.44 -47.16
N SER A 106 -19.29 5.55 -46.27
CA SER A 106 -19.15 5.83 -44.84
C SER A 106 -17.79 6.43 -44.48
N LEU A 107 -16.83 6.47 -45.40
CA LEU A 107 -15.52 7.09 -45.19
C LEU A 107 -15.62 8.61 -45.43
N GLU A 108 -15.11 9.40 -44.49
CA GLU A 108 -15.03 10.85 -44.65
C GLU A 108 -13.72 11.26 -45.35
N SER A 109 -13.65 12.51 -45.84
CA SER A 109 -12.45 13.01 -46.52
C SER A 109 -11.19 12.98 -45.65
N GLU A 110 -11.36 13.11 -44.33
CA GLU A 110 -10.27 13.00 -43.36
C GLU A 110 -9.72 11.56 -43.27
N ASP A 111 -10.61 10.56 -43.30
CA ASP A 111 -10.22 9.14 -43.26
C ASP A 111 -9.41 8.75 -44.50
N LEU A 112 -9.81 9.24 -45.68
CA LEU A 112 -9.11 9.00 -46.94
C LEU A 112 -7.69 9.61 -46.93
N GLN A 113 -7.55 10.81 -46.35
CA GLN A 113 -6.25 11.48 -46.23
C GLN A 113 -5.30 10.74 -45.27
N ASN A 114 -5.86 10.12 -44.22
CA ASN A 114 -5.11 9.27 -43.30
C ASN A 114 -4.64 7.97 -43.98
N ILE A 115 -5.50 7.33 -44.77
CA ILE A 115 -5.16 6.11 -45.54
C ILE A 115 -4.04 6.39 -46.54
N GLU A 116 -4.09 7.53 -47.24
CA GLU A 116 -3.06 7.96 -48.18
C GLU A 116 -1.72 8.17 -47.47
N THR A 117 -1.71 8.82 -46.31
CA THR A 117 -0.48 9.11 -45.55
C THR A 117 0.19 7.83 -45.03
N GLU A 118 -0.59 6.85 -44.57
CA GLU A 118 -0.09 5.59 -44.02
C GLU A 118 0.40 4.61 -45.11
N ASN A 119 -0.23 4.59 -46.30
CA ASN A 119 0.10 3.60 -47.36
C ASN A 119 1.07 4.10 -48.44
N THR A 120 1.28 5.41 -48.59
CA THR A 120 2.16 5.97 -49.64
C THR A 120 3.66 5.81 -49.37
N THR A 121 4.06 5.38 -48.16
CA THR A 121 5.48 5.20 -47.82
C THR A 121 6.04 3.82 -48.20
N SER A 122 5.20 2.82 -48.56
CA SER A 122 5.65 1.42 -48.69
C SER A 122 5.23 0.68 -49.97
N LEU A 123 4.51 1.31 -50.91
CA LEU A 123 4.10 0.66 -52.16
C LEU A 123 5.12 0.90 -53.27
N GLU A 124 5.78 -0.16 -53.72
CA GLU A 124 6.71 -0.10 -54.85
C GLU A 124 5.94 0.12 -56.17
N GLN A 125 6.43 1.02 -57.02
CA GLN A 125 5.77 1.33 -58.30
C GLN A 125 5.63 0.10 -59.21
N GLU A 126 6.57 -0.85 -59.13
CA GLU A 126 6.53 -2.12 -59.88
C GLU A 126 5.31 -2.96 -59.47
N THR A 127 5.01 -3.03 -58.17
CA THR A 127 3.83 -3.76 -57.66
C THR A 127 2.52 -3.09 -58.10
N ILE A 128 2.50 -1.76 -58.15
CA ILE A 128 1.36 -0.99 -58.64
C ILE A 128 1.16 -1.27 -60.13
N GLU A 129 2.22 -1.18 -60.95
CA GLU A 129 2.16 -1.43 -62.39
C GLU A 129 1.65 -2.86 -62.69
N ASP A 130 2.17 -3.87 -61.99
CA ASP A 130 1.76 -5.27 -62.17
C ASP A 130 0.28 -5.48 -61.82
N LEU A 131 -0.20 -4.89 -60.72
CA LEU A 131 -1.62 -4.94 -60.34
C LEU A 131 -2.53 -4.23 -61.35
N LEU A 132 -2.11 -3.08 -61.89
CA LEU A 132 -2.90 -2.34 -62.88
C LEU A 132 -2.93 -3.08 -64.23
N VAL A 133 -1.86 -3.77 -64.60
CA VAL A 133 -1.78 -4.55 -65.84
C VAL A 133 -2.57 -5.85 -65.73
N ASP A 134 -2.57 -6.52 -64.57
CA ASP A 134 -3.31 -7.77 -64.35
C ASP A 134 -4.83 -7.56 -64.24
N ASN A 135 -5.27 -6.41 -63.72
CA ASN A 135 -6.69 -6.08 -63.58
C ASN A 135 -7.30 -5.58 -64.90
N GLY A 136 -7.65 -6.52 -65.79
CA GLY A 136 -8.27 -6.22 -67.10
C GLY A 136 -9.62 -5.48 -67.06
N ASN A 137 -10.24 -5.31 -65.88
CA ASN A 137 -11.47 -4.54 -65.69
C ASN A 137 -11.22 -3.13 -65.11
N LEU A 138 -9.97 -2.72 -64.90
CA LEU A 138 -9.65 -1.43 -64.28
C LEU A 138 -10.22 -0.24 -65.05
N GLU A 139 -10.19 -0.30 -66.38
CA GLU A 139 -10.77 0.72 -67.26
C GLU A 139 -12.28 0.89 -67.03
N HIS A 140 -12.99 -0.19 -66.67
CA HIS A 140 -14.42 -0.13 -66.35
C HIS A 140 -14.67 0.63 -65.04
N TYR A 141 -13.85 0.39 -64.01
CA TYR A 141 -13.97 1.03 -62.70
C TYR A 141 -13.56 2.51 -62.66
N ILE A 142 -12.79 2.99 -63.64
CA ILE A 142 -12.37 4.41 -63.74
C ILE A 142 -13.41 5.26 -64.48
N ILE A 143 -14.20 4.63 -65.37
CA ILE A 143 -15.14 5.33 -66.27
C ILE A 143 -16.56 5.40 -65.68
N GLU A 144 -16.91 4.50 -64.77
CA GLU A 144 -18.17 4.53 -64.00
C GLU A 144 -18.07 5.44 -62.76
#